data_AF-A0A5J4WS76-F1
#
_entry.id   AF-A0A5J4WS76-F1
#
_cell.length_a   1.000
_cell.length_b   1.000
_cell.length_c   1.000
_cell.angle_alpha   90.00
_cell.angle_beta   90.00
_cell.angle_gamma   90.00
#
_symmetry.space_group_name_H-M   'P 1'
#
loop_
_entity.id
_entity.type
_entity.pdbx_description
1 polymer ?
#
loop_
_entity_poly.entity_id
_entity_poly.type
_entity_poly.pdbx_seq_one_letter_code
_entity_poly.pdbx_strand_id
1 'polypeptide(L)'
;MPTKHGKLPTQPCNFRGTLRYASPNAHKKMELGRSDDLISLLYMMIEFFSGKLPWADTYNYDEILQLKLESIHSSLIQRMPPEFQAFEDHIYSLDYLDEPDYAMLTQLLCTVASKAGIDLNEPFEWEAEIREQKEIIQHKKNNGTMN
;
A
#
# COMPACT_ATOMS: atom_id res chain seq x y z
N MET A 1 3.98 -7.86 33.39
CA MET A 1 3.61 -6.77 32.48
C MET A 1 4.39 -5.52 32.84
N PRO A 2 5.29 -5.01 31.98
CA PRO A 2 5.72 -3.62 32.06
C PRO A 2 5.19 -2.82 30.85
N THR A 3 4.47 -1.74 31.14
CA THR A 3 4.02 -0.72 30.19
C THR A 3 5.22 0.06 29.65
N LYS A 4 5.46 -0.02 28.33
CA LYS A 4 6.48 0.78 27.64
C LYS A 4 6.00 2.23 27.56
N HIS A 5 6.60 3.09 28.38
CA HIS A 5 6.30 4.52 28.40
C HIS A 5 7.07 5.23 27.26
N GLY A 6 6.45 5.35 26.10
CA GLY A 6 6.81 6.39 25.12
C GLY A 6 5.91 7.60 25.31
N LYS A 7 6.46 8.81 25.33
CA LYS A 7 5.69 10.05 25.50
C LYS A 7 4.68 10.19 24.34
N LEU A 8 3.40 10.32 24.67
CA LEU A 8 2.35 10.75 23.74
C LEU A 8 2.62 12.21 23.32
N PRO A 9 2.78 12.53 22.02
CA PRO A 9 2.86 13.90 21.56
C PRO A 9 1.47 14.52 21.38
N THR A 10 1.45 15.83 21.54
CA THR A 10 0.31 16.60 22.07
C THR A 10 -0.37 17.48 21.03
N GLN A 11 -0.42 17.09 19.74
CA GLN A 11 -1.00 17.94 18.69
C GLN A 11 -1.81 17.12 17.68
N PRO A 12 -3.07 17.52 17.34
CA PRO A 12 -3.82 16.89 16.27
C PRO A 12 -3.10 17.13 14.93
N CYS A 13 -2.77 16.04 14.25
CA CYS A 13 -2.26 16.06 12.89
C CYS A 13 -3.36 16.58 11.95
N ASN A 14 -3.11 17.69 11.26
CA ASN A 14 -3.96 18.11 10.15
C ASN A 14 -3.76 17.13 9.00
N PHE A 15 -4.71 16.21 8.81
CA PHE A 15 -4.72 15.25 7.71
C PHE A 15 -4.59 15.96 6.35
N ARG A 16 -3.52 15.68 5.61
CA ARG A 16 -3.21 16.25 4.28
C ARG A 16 -3.09 15.20 3.17
N GLY A 17 -3.46 13.95 3.45
CA GLY A 17 -3.31 12.81 2.52
C GLY A 17 -4.55 12.53 1.68
N THR A 18 -4.42 11.60 0.74
CA THR A 18 -5.56 11.03 0.01
C THR A 18 -6.41 10.19 0.96
N LEU A 19 -7.66 10.62 1.21
CA LEU A 19 -8.56 9.96 2.16
C LEU A 19 -8.80 8.48 1.81
N ARG A 20 -8.68 8.11 0.53
CA ARG A 20 -8.82 6.73 0.05
C ARG A 20 -7.85 5.75 0.71
N TYR A 21 -6.56 6.08 0.78
CA TYR A 21 -5.54 5.15 1.28
C TYR A 21 -5.14 5.41 2.73
N ALA A 22 -5.62 6.50 3.33
CA ALA A 22 -5.33 6.82 4.72
C ALA A 22 -5.74 5.69 5.68
N SER A 23 -4.88 5.36 6.63
CA SER A 23 -5.22 4.42 7.70
C SER A 23 -6.38 4.94 8.57
N PRO A 24 -7.05 4.08 9.35
CA PRO A 24 -8.01 4.51 10.36
C PRO A 24 -7.41 5.50 11.38
N ASN A 25 -6.12 5.41 11.69
CA ASN A 25 -5.45 6.32 12.62
C ASN A 25 -5.30 7.72 12.02
N ALA A 26 -4.88 7.80 10.75
CA ALA A 26 -4.85 9.05 9.99
C ALA A 26 -6.23 9.68 9.86
N HIS A 27 -7.25 8.85 9.66
CA HIS A 27 -8.65 9.29 9.66
C HIS A 27 -9.06 9.87 11.02
N LYS A 28 -8.63 9.24 12.13
CA LYS A 28 -8.91 9.73 13.49
C LYS A 28 -8.00 10.90 13.93
N LYS A 29 -7.14 11.40 13.05
CA LYS A 29 -6.11 12.44 13.34
C LYS A 29 -5.20 12.07 14.51
N MET A 30 -4.98 10.76 14.68
CA MET A 30 -4.01 10.24 15.63
C MET A 30 -2.59 10.37 15.09
N GLU A 31 -1.62 10.12 15.95
CA GLU A 31 -0.23 10.06 15.51
C GLU A 31 0.00 8.86 14.58
N LEU A 32 0.83 9.05 13.56
CA LEU A 32 1.06 8.08 12.50
C LEU A 32 2.39 7.38 12.68
N GLY A 33 2.34 6.07 12.82
CA GLY A 33 3.51 5.20 12.92
C GLY A 33 3.86 4.56 11.59
N ARG A 34 4.86 3.68 11.63
CA ARG A 34 5.32 2.90 10.46
C ARG A 34 4.24 1.97 9.89
N SER A 35 3.33 1.49 10.73
CA SER A 35 2.22 0.63 10.32
C SER A 35 1.20 1.37 9.46
N ASP A 36 1.03 2.68 9.62
CA ASP A 36 0.06 3.47 8.84
C ASP A 36 0.44 3.56 7.36
N ASP A 37 1.73 3.63 7.06
CA ASP A 37 2.24 3.54 5.68
C ASP A 37 1.99 2.14 5.08
N LEU A 38 2.14 1.08 5.89
CA LEU A 38 1.89 -0.30 5.46
C LEU A 38 0.40 -0.59 5.25
N ILE A 39 -0.49 0.01 6.05
CA ILE A 39 -1.94 -0.03 5.84
C ILE A 39 -2.28 0.66 4.51
N SER A 40 -1.66 1.81 4.23
CA SER A 40 -1.84 2.52 2.96
C SER A 40 -1.38 1.66 1.78
N LEU A 41 -0.25 0.97 1.91
CA LEU A 41 0.25 0.01 0.93
C LEU A 41 -0.70 -1.16 0.70
N LEU A 42 -1.26 -1.74 1.78
CA LEU A 42 -2.24 -2.81 1.70
C LEU A 42 -3.47 -2.37 0.90
N TYR A 43 -4.01 -1.19 1.18
CA TYR A 43 -5.16 -0.65 0.43
C TYR A 43 -4.86 -0.44 -1.05
N MET A 44 -3.66 0.04 -1.41
CA MET A 44 -3.25 0.15 -2.82
C MET A 44 -3.17 -1.21 -3.50
N MET A 45 -2.58 -2.22 -2.84
CA MET A 45 -2.49 -3.58 -3.39
C MET A 45 -3.87 -4.22 -3.59
N ILE A 46 -4.79 -4.05 -2.62
CA ILE A 46 -6.17 -4.53 -2.74
C ILE A 46 -6.88 -3.86 -3.91
N GLU A 47 -6.70 -2.54 -4.09
CA GLU A 47 -7.30 -1.82 -5.20
C GLU A 47 -6.75 -2.28 -6.55
N PHE A 48 -5.44 -2.49 -6.67
CA PHE A 48 -4.84 -3.03 -7.89
C PHE A 48 -5.37 -4.43 -8.23
N PHE A 49 -5.57 -5.28 -7.23
CA PHE A 49 -6.06 -6.63 -7.44
C PHE A 49 -7.57 -6.71 -7.70
N SER A 50 -8.36 -5.96 -6.93
CA SER A 50 -9.83 -6.02 -6.97
C SER A 50 -10.47 -4.96 -7.86
N GLY A 51 -9.68 -4.00 -8.36
CA GLY A 51 -10.09 -2.86 -9.19
C GLY A 51 -10.67 -1.68 -8.42
N LYS A 52 -11.16 -1.87 -7.19
CA LYS A 52 -11.81 -0.82 -6.40
C LYS A 52 -11.86 -1.13 -4.91
N LEU A 53 -11.75 -0.09 -4.07
CA LEU A 53 -12.02 -0.18 -2.63
C LEU A 53 -13.51 0.08 -2.30
N PRO A 54 -14.06 -0.51 -1.22
CA PRO A 54 -15.47 -0.34 -0.85
C PRO A 54 -15.90 1.12 -0.67
N TRP A 55 -15.00 1.97 -0.20
CA TRP A 55 -15.23 3.40 0.04
C TRP A 55 -14.76 4.31 -1.11
N ALA A 56 -14.44 3.76 -2.29
CA ALA A 56 -13.86 4.56 -3.38
C ALA A 56 -14.80 5.62 -3.97
N ASP A 57 -16.12 5.43 -3.86
CA ASP A 57 -17.17 6.38 -4.31
C ASP A 57 -17.78 7.20 -3.17
N THR A 58 -17.32 6.99 -1.95
CA THR A 58 -17.86 7.67 -0.77
C THR A 58 -17.07 8.93 -0.50
N TYR A 59 -17.77 10.05 -0.29
CA TYR A 59 -17.16 11.35 0.05
C TYR A 59 -17.43 11.75 1.52
N ASN A 60 -18.31 11.03 2.21
CA ASN A 60 -18.59 11.25 3.62
C ASN A 60 -17.44 10.72 4.48
N TYR A 61 -16.84 11.59 5.28
CA TYR A 61 -15.69 11.30 6.11
C TYR A 61 -15.97 10.14 7.10
N ASP A 62 -17.03 10.24 7.88
CA ASP A 62 -17.36 9.26 8.92
C ASP A 62 -17.75 7.90 8.33
N GLU A 63 -18.48 7.91 7.20
CA GLU A 63 -18.86 6.70 6.48
C GLU A 63 -17.64 5.94 5.95
N ILE A 64 -16.65 6.66 5.38
CA ILE A 64 -15.40 6.06 4.94
C ILE A 64 -14.65 5.43 6.11
N LEU A 65 -14.66 6.05 7.29
CA LEU A 65 -14.04 5.47 8.49
C LEU A 65 -14.77 4.19 8.92
N GLN A 66 -16.11 4.19 8.93
CA GLN A 66 -16.90 2.99 9.25
C GLN A 66 -16.59 1.85 8.30
N LEU A 67 -16.65 2.11 6.98
CA LEU A 67 -16.34 1.11 5.96
C LEU A 67 -14.92 0.55 6.12
N LYS A 68 -13.94 1.39 6.46
CA LYS A 68 -12.57 0.93 6.74
C LYS A 68 -12.53 -0.01 7.94
N LEU A 69 -13.17 0.35 9.05
CA LEU A 69 -13.15 -0.46 10.28
C LEU A 69 -13.87 -1.80 10.09
N GLU A 70 -14.99 -1.81 9.37
CA GLU A 70 -15.73 -3.03 9.01
C GLU A 70 -14.97 -3.91 8.01
N SER A 71 -14.06 -3.31 7.25
CA SER A 71 -13.27 -4.01 6.25
C SER A 71 -12.05 -4.75 6.83
N ILE A 72 -11.61 -4.41 8.04
CA ILE A 72 -10.48 -5.05 8.72
C ILE A 72 -10.86 -6.51 9.02
N HIS A 73 -10.01 -7.46 8.64
CA HIS A 73 -10.22 -8.90 8.84
C HIS A 73 -11.52 -9.42 8.23
N SER A 74 -12.02 -8.78 7.17
CA SER A 74 -13.28 -9.13 6.55
C SER A 74 -13.14 -9.45 5.05
N SER A 75 -14.19 -9.19 4.27
CA SER A 75 -14.32 -9.65 2.88
C SER A 75 -13.28 -9.04 1.93
N LEU A 76 -12.62 -7.93 2.30
CA LEU A 76 -11.54 -7.34 1.49
C LEU A 76 -10.40 -8.32 1.25
N ILE A 77 -9.93 -8.99 2.31
CA ILE A 77 -8.81 -9.92 2.25
C ILE A 77 -9.22 -11.29 1.72
N GLN A 78 -10.49 -11.69 1.88
CA GLN A 78 -10.97 -12.98 1.39
C GLN A 78 -10.83 -13.18 -0.13
N ARG A 79 -10.75 -12.09 -0.90
CA ARG A 79 -10.53 -12.12 -2.35
C ARG A 79 -9.05 -12.12 -2.74
N MET A 80 -8.15 -11.84 -1.80
CA MET A 80 -6.71 -11.78 -2.00
C MET A 80 -6.08 -13.17 -1.81
N PRO A 81 -4.82 -13.38 -2.25
CA PRO A 81 -4.04 -14.56 -1.87
C PRO A 81 -3.98 -14.73 -0.34
N PRO A 82 -4.01 -15.96 0.19
CA PRO A 82 -4.16 -16.23 1.63
C PRO A 82 -3.05 -15.62 2.49
N GLU A 83 -1.86 -15.37 1.93
CA GLU A 83 -0.74 -14.69 2.60
C GLU A 83 -1.11 -13.27 3.06
N PHE A 84 -2.06 -12.61 2.39
CA PHE A 84 -2.51 -11.26 2.77
C PHE A 84 -3.24 -11.24 4.11
N GLN A 85 -3.79 -12.36 4.58
CA GLN A 85 -4.34 -12.43 5.94
C GLN A 85 -3.24 -12.24 6.98
N ALA A 86 -2.12 -12.96 6.85
CA ALA A 86 -0.98 -12.81 7.75
C ALA A 86 -0.34 -11.41 7.64
N PHE A 87 -0.35 -10.81 6.45
CA PHE A 87 0.09 -9.44 6.24
C PHE A 87 -0.78 -8.45 7.01
N GLU A 88 -2.10 -8.55 6.86
CA GLU A 88 -3.09 -7.70 7.55
C GLU A 88 -2.99 -7.86 9.07
N ASP A 89 -3.00 -9.10 9.56
CA ASP A 89 -2.91 -9.42 10.99
C ASP A 89 -1.67 -8.79 11.63
N HIS A 90 -0.52 -8.85 10.95
CA HIS A 90 0.71 -8.26 11.43
C HIS A 90 0.61 -6.73 11.51
N ILE A 91 0.23 -6.05 10.44
CA ILE A 91 0.25 -4.57 10.41
C ILE A 91 -0.77 -3.96 11.39
N TYR A 92 -1.90 -4.63 11.64
CA TYR A 92 -2.91 -4.19 12.61
C TYR A 92 -2.59 -4.58 14.06
N SER A 93 -1.60 -5.45 14.28
CA SER A 93 -1.12 -5.80 15.63
C SER A 93 -0.12 -4.79 16.22
N LEU A 94 0.44 -3.90 15.39
CA LEU A 94 1.51 -2.97 15.76
C LEU A 94 0.97 -1.68 16.38
N ASP A 95 1.63 -1.21 17.44
CA ASP A 95 1.43 0.15 17.97
C ASP A 95 2.38 1.15 17.28
N TYR A 96 2.18 2.45 17.55
CA TYR A 96 2.90 3.56 16.94
C TYR A 96 4.45 3.43 17.00
N LEU A 97 4.98 2.92 18.11
CA LEU A 97 6.43 2.76 18.32
C LEU A 97 6.98 1.45 17.78
N ASP A 98 6.12 0.48 17.46
CA ASP A 98 6.57 -0.85 17.09
C ASP A 98 7.21 -0.86 15.71
N GLU A 99 8.16 -1.79 15.54
CA GLU A 99 8.84 -2.03 14.28
C GLU A 99 8.12 -3.13 13.52
N PRO A 100 7.60 -2.83 12.31
CA PRO A 100 7.10 -3.88 11.46
C PRO A 100 8.22 -4.87 11.12
N ASP A 101 7.94 -6.16 11.23
CA ASP A 101 8.78 -7.20 10.63
C ASP A 101 8.71 -7.14 9.09
N TYR A 102 9.49 -6.25 8.51
CA TYR A 102 9.56 -6.06 7.06
C TYR A 102 10.04 -7.31 6.33
N ALA A 103 10.92 -8.11 6.94
CA ALA A 103 11.44 -9.33 6.33
C ALA A 103 10.32 -10.36 6.14
N MET A 104 9.49 -10.56 7.16
CA MET A 104 8.31 -11.42 7.09
C MET A 104 7.30 -10.90 6.04
N LEU A 105 7.00 -9.60 6.03
CA LEU A 105 6.08 -9.00 5.06
C LEU A 105 6.57 -9.17 3.62
N THR A 106 7.86 -8.95 3.35
CA THR A 106 8.47 -9.18 2.04
C THR A 106 8.39 -10.66 1.66
N GLN A 107 8.66 -11.57 2.58
CA GLN A 107 8.58 -13.02 2.33
C GLN A 107 7.16 -13.46 1.96
N LEU A 108 6.13 -12.87 2.57
CA LEU A 108 4.74 -13.11 2.18
C LEU A 108 4.49 -12.71 0.72
N LEU A 109 4.92 -11.51 0.31
CA LEU A 109 4.76 -11.04 -1.07
C LEU A 109 5.54 -11.90 -2.07
N CYS A 110 6.78 -12.30 -1.75
CA CYS A 110 7.55 -13.22 -2.57
C CYS A 110 6.89 -14.60 -2.69
N THR A 111 6.24 -15.08 -1.63
CA THR A 111 5.49 -16.35 -1.65
C THR A 111 4.28 -16.25 -2.57
N VAL A 112 3.55 -15.13 -2.54
CA VAL A 112 2.44 -14.86 -3.47
C VAL A 112 2.93 -14.89 -4.92
N ALA A 113 4.01 -14.16 -5.22
CA ALA A 113 4.58 -14.12 -6.57
C ALA A 113 5.01 -15.51 -7.04
N SER A 114 5.71 -16.26 -6.18
CA SER A 114 6.16 -17.63 -6.48
C SER A 114 5.00 -18.58 -6.77
N LYS A 115 3.90 -18.50 -5.99
CA LYS A 115 2.70 -19.32 -6.20
C LYS A 115 1.94 -18.95 -7.46
N ALA A 116 1.97 -17.68 -7.84
CA ALA A 116 1.39 -17.20 -9.09
C ALA A 116 2.28 -17.48 -10.32
N GLY A 117 3.51 -17.98 -10.13
CA GLY A 117 4.47 -18.19 -11.21
C GLY A 117 5.04 -16.89 -11.78
N ILE A 118 5.04 -15.81 -10.98
CA ILE A 118 5.52 -14.49 -11.37
C ILE A 118 7.00 -14.38 -11.00
N ASP A 119 7.85 -14.07 -11.98
CA ASP A 119 9.24 -13.68 -11.73
C ASP A 119 9.29 -12.17 -11.44
N LEU A 120 9.70 -11.82 -10.22
CA LEU A 120 9.81 -10.42 -9.79
C LEU A 120 10.96 -9.66 -10.49
N ASN A 121 11.80 -10.35 -11.26
CA ASN A 121 12.85 -9.74 -12.07
C ASN A 121 12.42 -9.48 -13.52
N GLU A 122 11.21 -9.91 -13.90
CA GLU A 122 10.68 -9.57 -15.22
C GLU A 122 10.40 -8.06 -15.32
N PRO A 123 10.69 -7.44 -16.48
CA PRO A 123 10.41 -6.03 -16.69
C PRO A 123 8.91 -5.77 -16.64
N PHE A 124 8.53 -4.61 -16.10
CA PHE A 124 7.13 -4.19 -16.15
C PHE A 124 6.66 -3.96 -17.59
N GLU A 125 5.35 -4.06 -17.82
CA GLU A 125 4.73 -3.89 -19.15
C GLU A 125 5.14 -2.56 -19.83
N TRP A 126 5.25 -1.48 -19.04
CA TRP A 126 5.62 -0.15 -19.55
C TRP A 126 7.11 0.01 -19.87
N GLU A 127 7.99 -0.89 -19.41
CA GLU A 127 9.43 -0.81 -19.72
C GLU A 127 9.73 -1.08 -21.19
N ALA A 128 8.96 -1.99 -21.81
CA ALA A 128 9.05 -2.27 -23.23
C ALA A 128 8.70 -1.02 -24.05
N GLU A 129 7.60 -0.34 -23.70
CA GLU A 129 7.16 0.89 -24.37
C GLU A 129 8.18 2.02 -24.21
N ILE A 130 8.72 2.22 -23.01
CA ILE A 130 9.76 3.22 -22.75
C ILE A 130 11.02 2.93 -23.59
N ARG A 131 11.39 1.67 -23.76
CA ARG A 131 12.54 1.27 -24.57
C ARG A 131 12.34 1.59 -26.04
N GLU A 132 11.18 1.26 -26.60
CA GLU A 132 10.84 1.58 -27.99
C GLU A 132 10.86 3.10 -28.24
N GLN A 133 10.28 3.89 -27.34
CA GLN A 133 10.29 5.35 -27.44
C GLN A 133 11.72 5.93 -27.42
N LYS A 134 12.60 5.39 -26.57
CA LYS A 134 14.02 5.78 -26.52
C LYS A 134 14.73 5.46 -27.82
N GLU A 135 14.49 4.30 -28.42
CA GLU A 135 15.08 3.89 -29.69
C GLU A 135 14.64 4.82 -30.84
N ILE A 136 13.36 5.21 -30.88
CA ILE A 136 12.83 6.18 -31.87
C ILE A 136 13.49 7.56 -31.71
N ILE A 137 13.61 8.06 -30.49
CA ILE A 137 14.23 9.38 -30.21
C ILE A 137 15.71 9.37 -30.62
N GLN A 138 16.43 8.29 -30.30
CA GLN A 138 17.83 8.13 -30.66
C GLN A 138 18.03 8.10 -32.18
N HIS A 139 17.16 7.37 -32.90
CA HIS A 139 17.21 7.30 -34.36
C HIS A 139 16.93 8.68 -35.01
N LYS A 140 15.97 9.45 -34.47
CA LYS A 140 15.70 10.83 -34.92
C LYS A 140 16.87 11.77 -34.67
N LYS A 141 17.55 11.67 -33.51
CA LYS A 141 18.75 12.47 -33.20
C LYS A 141 19.90 12.17 -34.16
N ASN A 142 20.14 10.90 -34.44
CA ASN A 142 21.22 10.49 -35.34
C ASN A 142 20.97 10.93 -36.79
N ASN A 143 19.72 10.89 -37.26
CA ASN A 143 19.37 11.29 -38.62
C ASN A 143 19.21 12.82 -38.79
N GLY A 144 18.96 13.57 -37.70
CA GLY A 144 18.85 15.03 -37.73
C GLY A 144 20.18 15.79 -37.66
N THR A 145 21.30 15.09 -37.40
CA THR A 145 22.65 15.71 -37.27
C THR A 145 23.46 15.64 -38.59
N MET A 146 22.86 15.15 -39.69
CA MET A 146 23.51 15.01 -41.00
C MET A 146 23.18 16.11 -42.03
N ASN A 147 22.72 17.29 -41.60
CA ASN A 147 22.54 18.45 -42.48
C ASN A 147 23.31 19.67 -41.98
#